data_AF-A0A257L7M9-F1
#
_entry.id   AF-A0A257L7M9-F1
#
_cell.length_a   1.000
_cell.length_b   1.000
_cell.length_c   1.000
_cell.angle_alpha   90.00
_cell.angle_beta   90.00
_cell.angle_gamma   90.00
#
_symmetry.space_group_name_H-M   'P 1'
#
loop_
_entity.id
_entity.type
_entity.pdbx_description
1 polymer ?
#
loop_
_entity_poly.entity_id
_entity_poly.type
_entity_poly.pdbx_seq_one_letter_code
_entity_poly.pdbx_strand_id
1 'polypeptide(L)'
;MRARHFITSLVLAAACTAALAQDKVVYHVNDAQGQALATLRNIRNHLDTDPTAKITLVTHAQGVDFLMEGAKDRNGGAYAAT
;
A
#
# COMPACT_ATOMS: atom_id res chain seq x y z
N MET A 1 -29.65 37.19 -11.01
CA MET A 1 -29.36 36.52 -9.72
C MET A 1 -29.55 35.00 -9.78
N ARG A 2 -30.68 34.47 -10.27
CA ARG A 2 -30.97 33.01 -10.31
C ARG A 2 -29.93 32.15 -11.06
N ALA A 3 -29.49 32.57 -12.24
CA ALA A 3 -28.47 31.82 -13.01
C ALA A 3 -27.11 31.76 -12.30
N ARG A 4 -26.73 32.81 -11.57
CA ARG A 4 -25.45 32.88 -10.86
C ARG A 4 -25.44 31.89 -9.69
N HIS A 5 -26.52 31.83 -8.92
CA HIS A 5 -26.67 30.85 -7.84
C HIS A 5 -26.73 29.41 -8.37
N PHE A 6 -27.39 29.18 -9.51
CA PHE A 6 -27.45 27.85 -10.13
C PHE A 6 -26.07 27.35 -10.57
N ILE A 7 -25.27 28.22 -11.20
CA ILE A 7 -23.88 27.91 -11.57
C ILE A 7 -23.04 27.64 -10.32
N THR A 8 -23.17 28.46 -9.27
CA THR A 8 -22.44 28.25 -8.01
C THR A 8 -22.80 26.91 -7.36
N SER A 9 -24.08 26.53 -7.34
CA SER A 9 -24.52 25.24 -6.82
C SER A 9 -23.99 24.06 -7.65
N LEU A 10 -23.96 24.19 -8.98
CA LEU A 10 -23.43 23.15 -9.86
C LEU A 10 -21.93 22.94 -9.67
N VAL A 11 -21.15 24.02 -9.55
CA VAL A 11 -19.71 23.95 -9.29
C VAL A 11 -19.43 23.32 -7.92
N LEU A 12 -20.19 23.69 -6.89
CA LEU A 12 -20.02 23.12 -5.55
C LEU A 12 -20.37 21.62 -5.52
N ALA A 13 -21.44 21.21 -6.20
CA ALA A 13 -21.82 19.80 -6.30
C ALA A 13 -20.76 18.96 -7.06
N ALA A 14 -20.19 19.50 -8.14
CA ALA A 14 -19.11 18.82 -8.88
C ALA A 14 -17.84 18.65 -8.03
N ALA A 15 -17.49 19.65 -7.23
CA ALA A 15 -16.31 19.61 -6.35
C ALA A 15 -16.39 18.50 -5.29
N CYS A 16 -17.59 18.13 -4.84
CA CYS A 16 -17.78 17.04 -3.85
C CYS A 16 -17.55 15.63 -4.40
N THR A 17 -17.43 15.45 -5.72
CA THR A 17 -17.27 14.13 -6.36
C THR A 17 -15.80 13.73 -6.59
N ALA A 18 -14.87 14.67 -6.47
CA ALA A 18 -13.45 14.42 -6.67
C ALA A 18 -12.78 13.98 -5.35
N ALA A 19 -12.92 12.71 -4.99
CA ALA A 19 -12.09 12.11 -3.95
C ALA A 19 -10.70 11.78 -4.53
N LEU A 20 -9.81 12.77 -4.59
CA LEU A 20 -8.42 12.62 -5.06
C LEU A 20 -7.46 12.12 -3.97
N ALA A 21 -7.96 11.32 -3.02
CA ALA A 21 -7.10 10.75 -1.99
C ALA A 21 -6.48 9.46 -2.55
N GLN A 22 -5.19 9.51 -2.88
CA GLN A 22 -4.44 8.29 -3.10
C GLN A 22 -4.28 7.58 -1.76
N ASP A 23 -4.74 6.34 -1.67
CA ASP A 23 -4.63 5.54 -0.46
C ASP A 23 -3.15 5.37 -0.08
N LYS A 24 -2.84 5.71 1.18
CA LYS A 24 -1.52 5.50 1.77
C LYS A 24 -1.56 4.21 2.56
N VAL A 25 -0.74 3.25 2.16
CA VAL A 25 -0.75 1.91 2.74
C VAL A 25 0.59 1.66 3.42
N VAL A 26 0.54 1.21 4.67
CA VAL A 26 1.75 0.85 5.43
C VAL A 26 1.65 -0.62 5.85
N TYR A 27 2.61 -1.42 5.40
CA TYR A 27 2.85 -2.75 5.95
C TYR A 27 3.94 -2.66 7.00
N HIS A 28 3.84 -3.51 8.01
CA HIS A 28 4.77 -3.51 9.13
C HIS A 28 5.22 -4.93 9.43
N VAL A 29 6.53 -5.14 9.53
CA VAL A 29 7.14 -6.44 9.78
C VAL A 29 8.14 -6.31 10.92
N ASN A 30 7.87 -7.01 12.03
CA ASN A 30 8.79 -7.07 13.17
C ASN A 30 9.42 -8.46 13.38
N ASP A 31 8.91 -9.48 12.68
CA ASP A 31 9.45 -10.84 12.67
C ASP A 31 9.52 -11.36 11.23
N ALA A 32 10.74 -11.47 10.69
CA ALA A 32 10.96 -11.93 9.33
C ALA A 32 10.43 -13.35 9.11
N GLN A 33 10.73 -14.28 10.03
CA GLN A 33 10.40 -15.68 9.83
C GLN A 33 8.90 -15.90 9.79
N GLY A 34 8.14 -15.26 10.67
CA GLY A 34 6.68 -15.40 10.75
C GLY A 34 5.92 -14.64 9.67
N GLN A 35 6.40 -13.46 9.26
CA GLN A 35 5.55 -12.48 8.55
C GLN A 35 6.03 -12.14 7.14
N ALA A 36 7.33 -12.15 6.85
CA ALA A 36 7.87 -11.53 5.65
C ALA A 36 7.26 -12.07 4.34
N LEU A 37 7.19 -13.40 4.18
CA LEU A 37 6.62 -14.01 2.97
C LEU A 37 5.14 -13.63 2.76
N ALA A 38 4.34 -13.68 3.83
CA ALA A 38 2.94 -13.31 3.76
C ALA A 38 2.78 -11.82 3.41
N THR A 39 3.61 -10.96 4.01
CA THR A 39 3.63 -9.52 3.71
C THR A 39 3.99 -9.26 2.25
N LEU A 40 5.05 -9.88 1.72
CA LEU A 40 5.47 -9.73 0.32
C LEU A 40 4.37 -10.19 -0.65
N ARG A 41 3.72 -11.32 -0.37
CA ARG A 41 2.56 -11.79 -1.14
C ARG A 41 1.41 -10.79 -1.10
N ASN A 42 1.08 -10.27 0.08
CA ASN A 42 -0.03 -9.33 0.23
C ASN A 42 0.24 -7.99 -0.46
N ILE A 43 1.49 -7.49 -0.42
CA ILE A 43 1.91 -6.29 -1.17
C ILE A 43 1.69 -6.49 -2.66
N ARG A 44 2.08 -7.66 -3.21
CA ARG A 44 1.83 -7.95 -4.62
C ARG A 44 0.34 -8.00 -4.95
N ASN A 45 -0.44 -8.75 -4.18
CA ASN A 45 -1.88 -8.84 -4.39
C ASN A 45 -2.56 -7.45 -4.34
N HIS A 46 -2.06 -6.55 -3.48
CA HIS A 46 -2.50 -5.16 -3.43
C HIS A 46 -2.19 -4.44 -4.74
N LEU A 47 -0.93 -4.49 -5.20
CA LEU A 47 -0.51 -3.84 -6.45
C LEU A 47 -1.17 -4.45 -7.69
N ASP A 48 -1.53 -5.72 -7.67
CA ASP A 48 -2.29 -6.37 -8.75
C ASP A 48 -3.73 -5.83 -8.82
N THR A 49 -4.30 -5.44 -7.68
CA THR A 49 -5.66 -4.88 -7.58
C THR A 49 -5.68 -3.37 -7.84
N ASP A 50 -4.72 -2.65 -7.26
CA ASP A 50 -4.50 -1.22 -7.48
C ASP A 50 -3.02 -0.97 -7.83
N PRO A 51 -2.68 -0.96 -9.13
CA PRO A 51 -1.32 -0.67 -9.59
C PRO A 51 -0.83 0.75 -9.27
N THR A 52 -1.74 1.64 -8.86
CA THR A 52 -1.40 3.03 -8.51
C THR A 52 -1.11 3.22 -7.02
N ALA A 53 -1.33 2.19 -6.19
CA ALA A 53 -1.13 2.26 -4.75
C ALA A 53 0.32 2.65 -4.39
N LYS A 54 0.47 3.54 -3.40
CA LYS A 54 1.77 3.86 -2.79
C LYS A 54 1.89 3.11 -1.48
N ILE A 55 2.74 2.08 -1.48
CA ILE A 55 2.94 1.20 -0.35
C ILE A 55 4.29 1.48 0.31
N THR A 56 4.27 1.71 1.62
CA THR A 56 5.47 1.77 2.46
C THR A 56 5.57 0.50 3.30
N LEU A 57 6.70 -0.19 3.25
CA LEU A 57 7.00 -1.32 4.12
C LEU A 57 7.95 -0.85 5.23
N VAL A 58 7.53 -0.97 6.48
CA VAL A 58 8.33 -0.64 7.66
C VAL A 58 8.80 -1.93 8.30
N THR A 59 10.11 -2.07 8.44
CA THR A 59 10.75 -3.22 9.09
C THR A 59 11.52 -2.78 10.31
N HIS A 60 11.43 -3.54 11.41
CA HIS A 60 12.26 -3.31 12.58
C HIS A 60 12.54 -4.63 13.34
N ALA A 61 13.49 -4.61 14.28
CA ALA A 61 13.93 -5.80 15.03
C ALA A 61 14.29 -6.96 14.08
N GLN A 62 13.90 -8.21 14.38
CA GLN A 62 14.12 -9.37 13.51
C GLN A 62 13.41 -9.25 12.15
N GLY A 63 12.48 -8.30 12.01
CA GLY A 63 11.85 -7.98 10.75
C GLY A 63 12.79 -7.39 9.70
N VAL A 64 13.98 -6.93 10.07
CA VAL A 64 14.97 -6.43 9.09
C VAL A 64 15.70 -7.57 8.37
N ASP A 65 15.74 -8.77 8.97
CA ASP A 65 16.60 -9.88 8.51
C ASP A 65 16.28 -10.34 7.09
N PHE A 66 15.02 -10.27 6.64
CA PHE A 66 14.65 -10.69 5.28
C PHE A 66 15.08 -9.70 4.18
N LEU A 67 15.49 -8.48 4.56
CA LEU A 67 16.03 -7.48 3.64
C LEU A 67 17.55 -7.61 3.42
N MET A 68 18.21 -8.47 4.20
CA MET A 68 19.65 -8.66 4.12
C MET A 68 20.04 -9.46 2.88
N GLU A 69 21.22 -9.18 2.33
CA GLU A 69 21.74 -9.92 1.19
C GLU A 69 21.91 -11.42 1.54
N GLY A 70 21.40 -12.29 0.66
CA GLY A 70 21.44 -13.73 0.86
C GLY A 70 20.49 -14.27 1.94
N ALA A 71 19.60 -13.44 2.48
CA ALA A 71 18.60 -13.88 3.44
C ALA A 71 17.71 -15.00 2.90
N LYS A 72 17.39 -15.97 3.76
CA LYS A 72 16.56 -17.12 3.42
C LYS A 72 15.39 -17.24 4.37
N ASP A 73 14.27 -17.74 3.84
CA ASP A 73 13.12 -18.11 4.65
C ASP A 73 13.42 -19.36 5.49
N ARG A 74 12.47 -19.72 6.34
CA ARG A 74 12.55 -20.89 7.23
C ARG A 74 12.75 -22.23 6.48
N ASN A 75 12.45 -22.28 5.18
CA ASN A 75 12.59 -23.45 4.33
C ASN A 75 13.88 -23.41 3.49
N GLY A 76 14.73 -22.39 3.67
CA GLY A 76 15.94 -22.19 2.88
C GLY A 76 15.70 -21.56 1.50
N GLY A 77 14.47 -21.14 1.20
CA GLY A 77 14.09 -20.42 -0.01
C GLY A 77 14.44 -18.93 0.07
N ALA A 78 14.48 -18.25 -1.08
CA ALA A 78 14.65 -16.81 -1.11
C ALA A 78 13.37 -16.09 -0.64
N TYR A 79 13.51 -14.92 -0.02
CA TYR A 79 12.40 -14.01 0.22
C TYR A 79 11.95 -13.37 -1.09
N ALA A 80 11.15 -14.09 -1.85
CA ALA A 80 10.51 -13.62 -3.06
C ALA A 80 9.01 -13.61 -2.87
N ALA A 81 8.38 -12.58 -3.41
CA ALA A 81 6.95 -12.61 -3.62
C ALA A 81 6.68 -13.73 -4.66
N THR A 82 6.13 -14.88 -4.22
CA THR A 82 5.67 -16.01 -5.07
C THR A 82 4.23 -15.87 -5.50
#